data_AF-A0A4Q0ZZS9-F1
#
_entry.id   AF-A0A4Q0ZZS9-F1
#
_cell.length_a   1.000
_cell.length_b   1.000
_cell.length_c   1.000
_cell.angle_alpha   90.00
_cell.angle_beta   90.00
_cell.angle_gamma   90.00
#
_symmetry.space_group_name_H-M   'P 1'
#
loop_
_entity.id
_entity.type
_entity.pdbx_description
1 polymer ?
#
loop_
_entity_poly.entity_id
_entity_poly.type
_entity_poly.pdbx_seq_one_letter_code
_entity_poly.pdbx_strand_id
1 'polypeptide(L)'
;MNKKYINKELALKYLDYDIKLYKNILEGFKEQYYNLDFLKLEDSTFFKEVHQLKSISKNIGANELFKLADHMNKNKTRKDEILLQETLLKVLKEIDELSFIDINNTTNTTGETYSKKALIEEILNGAIKNRPKKVEEPLEKLKQMQNLTKEEKLLVSKLDKEIKVYNFRNIVNILS
;
A
#
# COMPACT_ATOMS: atom_id res chain seq x y z
N MET A 1 -10.28 -5.33 9.69
CA MET A 1 -10.59 -6.78 9.69
C MET A 1 -9.34 -7.51 9.22
N ASN A 2 -8.57 -8.11 10.13
CA ASN A 2 -7.45 -8.98 9.75
C ASN A 2 -8.03 -10.38 9.53
N LYS A 3 -7.91 -10.87 8.30
CA LYS A 3 -8.24 -12.25 7.96
C LYS A 3 -7.02 -13.13 8.31
N LYS A 4 -7.17 -14.46 8.29
CA LYS A 4 -6.14 -15.39 8.75
C LYS A 4 -4.92 -15.40 7.82
N TYR A 5 -5.14 -15.26 6.51
CA TYR A 5 -4.09 -15.34 5.49
C TYR A 5 -3.76 -13.97 4.86
N ILE A 6 -4.65 -12.98 4.99
CA ILE A 6 -4.46 -11.60 4.51
C ILE A 6 -4.42 -10.60 5.67
N ASN A 7 -3.27 -9.93 5.82
CA ASN A 7 -3.14 -8.77 6.70
C ASN A 7 -3.35 -7.46 5.93
N LYS A 8 -4.62 -7.02 5.88
CA LYS A 8 -5.04 -5.78 5.20
C LYS A 8 -4.32 -4.54 5.74
N GLU A 9 -4.15 -4.44 7.06
CA GLU A 9 -3.54 -3.26 7.68
C GLU A 9 -2.08 -3.11 7.26
N LEU A 10 -1.33 -4.21 7.24
CA LEU A 10 0.06 -4.24 6.77
C LEU A 10 0.16 -3.92 5.28
N ALA A 11 -0.73 -4.49 4.47
CA ALA A 11 -0.80 -4.22 3.03
C ALA A 11 -1.05 -2.74 2.76
N LEU A 12 -2.06 -2.16 3.42
CA LEU A 12 -2.36 -0.73 3.32
C LEU A 12 -1.19 0.13 3.80
N LYS A 13 -0.49 -0.25 4.87
CA LYS A 13 0.73 0.47 5.29
C LYS A 13 1.81 0.52 4.20
N TYR A 14 1.97 -0.55 3.41
CA TYR A 14 2.89 -0.56 2.26
C TYR A 14 2.39 0.26 1.07
N LEU A 15 1.07 0.40 0.94
CA LEU A 15 0.41 1.16 -0.12
C LEU A 15 0.01 2.58 0.30
N ASP A 16 0.60 3.09 1.41
CA ASP A 16 0.27 4.40 1.99
C ASP A 16 -1.23 4.63 2.22
N TYR A 17 -1.92 3.57 2.63
CA TYR A 17 -3.36 3.52 2.88
C TYR A 17 -4.22 3.86 1.65
N ASP A 18 -3.68 3.70 0.44
CA ASP A 18 -4.46 3.80 -0.80
C ASP A 18 -5.36 2.56 -0.96
N ILE A 19 -6.60 2.72 -0.51
CA ILE A 19 -7.62 1.67 -0.54
C ILE A 19 -8.02 1.30 -1.96
N LYS A 20 -8.06 2.27 -2.89
CA LYS A 20 -8.43 2.03 -4.29
C LYS A 20 -7.36 1.21 -4.99
N LEU A 21 -6.09 1.56 -4.78
CA LEU A 21 -4.96 0.78 -5.27
C LEU A 21 -4.97 -0.63 -4.67
N TYR A 22 -5.20 -0.76 -3.37
CA TYR A 22 -5.29 -2.06 -2.71
C TYR A 22 -6.39 -2.94 -3.32
N LYS A 23 -7.58 -2.36 -3.56
CA LYS A 23 -8.68 -3.04 -4.25
C LYS A 23 -8.28 -3.53 -5.64
N ASN A 24 -7.70 -2.65 -6.46
CA ASN A 24 -7.26 -3.01 -7.81
C ASN A 24 -6.20 -4.13 -7.79
N ILE A 25 -5.29 -4.12 -6.80
CA ILE A 25 -4.29 -5.18 -6.63
C ILE A 25 -4.97 -6.50 -6.24
N LEU A 26 -5.96 -6.49 -5.36
CA LEU A 26 -6.71 -7.71 -4.99
C LEU A 26 -7.51 -8.28 -6.17
N GLU A 27 -8.16 -7.42 -6.95
CA GLU A 27 -8.88 -7.81 -8.17
C GLU A 27 -7.93 -8.42 -9.20
N GLY A 28 -6.82 -7.73 -9.51
CA GLY A 28 -5.81 -8.25 -10.43
C GLY A 28 -5.15 -9.54 -9.94
N PHE A 29 -4.90 -9.67 -8.63
CA PHE A 29 -4.41 -10.92 -8.04
C PHE A 29 -5.41 -12.05 -8.27
N LYS A 30 -6.70 -11.82 -7.99
CA LYS A 30 -7.74 -12.82 -8.21
C LYS A 30 -7.81 -13.23 -9.68
N GLU A 31 -7.89 -12.27 -10.59
CA GLU A 31 -7.96 -12.53 -12.04
C GLU A 31 -6.77 -13.37 -12.53
N GLN A 32 -5.55 -13.05 -12.08
CA GLN A 32 -4.36 -13.77 -12.49
C GLN A 32 -4.31 -15.21 -11.95
N TYR A 33 -4.69 -15.44 -10.69
CA TYR A 33 -4.40 -16.69 -10.00
C TYR A 33 -5.62 -17.60 -9.79
N TYR A 34 -6.85 -17.15 -10.07
CA TYR A 34 -8.07 -17.93 -9.82
C TYR A 34 -8.09 -19.31 -10.48
N ASN A 35 -7.57 -19.40 -11.71
CA ASN A 35 -7.51 -20.65 -12.48
C ASN A 35 -6.10 -21.27 -12.52
N LEU A 36 -5.13 -20.72 -11.77
CA LEU A 36 -3.77 -21.21 -11.80
C LEU A 36 -3.64 -22.48 -10.94
N ASP A 37 -3.04 -23.52 -11.53
CA ASP A 37 -2.70 -24.76 -10.86
C ASP A 37 -1.19 -24.99 -10.96
N PHE A 38 -0.46 -24.63 -9.89
CA PHE A 38 0.98 -24.76 -9.81
C PHE A 38 1.47 -26.21 -10.00
N LEU A 39 0.64 -27.19 -9.67
CA LEU A 39 1.00 -28.62 -9.77
C LEU A 39 1.06 -29.10 -11.22
N LYS A 40 0.46 -28.35 -12.15
CA LYS A 40 0.45 -28.68 -13.59
C LYS A 40 1.48 -27.88 -14.39
N LEU A 41 2.21 -26.97 -13.77
CA LEU A 41 3.20 -26.15 -14.46
C LEU A 41 4.52 -26.91 -14.66
N GLU A 42 5.11 -26.72 -15.84
CA GLU A 42 6.50 -27.07 -16.10
C GLU A 42 7.46 -26.13 -15.36
N ASP A 43 8.66 -26.59 -15.03
CA ASP A 43 9.62 -25.88 -14.16
C ASP A 43 9.89 -24.43 -14.58
N SER A 44 10.08 -24.16 -15.88
CA SER A 44 10.36 -22.81 -16.38
C SER A 44 9.22 -21.84 -16.09
N THR A 45 7.98 -22.29 -16.35
CA THR A 45 6.75 -21.52 -16.11
C THR A 45 6.47 -21.44 -14.61
N PHE A 46 6.64 -22.54 -13.89
CA PHE A 46 6.49 -22.61 -12.43
C PHE A 46 7.32 -21.54 -11.74
N PHE A 47 8.64 -21.49 -11.99
CA PHE A 47 9.50 -20.52 -11.30
C PHE A 47 9.25 -19.07 -11.73
N LYS A 48 8.77 -18.86 -12.96
CA LYS A 48 8.31 -17.54 -13.40
C LYS A 48 7.09 -17.09 -12.61
N GLU A 49 6.08 -17.95 -12.49
CA GLU A 49 4.86 -17.65 -11.72
C GLU A 49 5.18 -17.48 -10.23
N VAL A 50 6.01 -18.33 -9.63
CA VAL A 50 6.44 -18.19 -8.24
C VAL A 50 7.17 -16.86 -8.01
N HIS A 51 8.01 -16.41 -8.95
CA HIS A 51 8.68 -15.13 -8.84
C HIS A 51 7.70 -13.95 -8.84
N GLN A 52 6.69 -13.98 -9.71
CA GLN A 52 5.64 -12.96 -9.75
C GLN A 52 4.77 -13.01 -8.50
N LEU A 53 4.35 -14.21 -8.09
CA LEU A 53 3.53 -14.47 -6.92
C LEU A 53 4.19 -13.90 -5.66
N LYS A 54 5.50 -14.07 -5.52
CA LYS A 54 6.26 -13.46 -4.43
C LYS A 54 6.02 -11.96 -4.34
N SER A 55 6.23 -11.24 -5.44
CA SER A 55 6.15 -9.78 -5.46
C SER A 55 4.75 -9.28 -5.10
N ILE A 56 3.72 -9.90 -5.67
CA ILE A 56 2.34 -9.47 -5.45
C ILE A 56 1.78 -9.89 -4.09
N SER A 57 2.18 -11.06 -3.56
CA SER A 57 1.74 -11.57 -2.25
C SER A 57 2.08 -10.60 -1.11
N LYS A 58 3.24 -9.94 -1.19
CA LYS A 58 3.63 -8.90 -0.22
C LYS A 58 2.67 -7.70 -0.25
N ASN A 59 2.26 -7.28 -1.44
CA ASN A 59 1.40 -6.10 -1.62
C ASN A 59 -0.04 -6.34 -1.18
N ILE A 60 -0.49 -7.60 -1.13
CA ILE A 60 -1.80 -7.97 -0.58
C ILE A 60 -1.74 -8.37 0.90
N GLY A 61 -0.56 -8.33 1.54
CA GLY A 61 -0.41 -8.73 2.94
C GLY A 61 -0.50 -10.24 3.18
N ALA A 62 -0.32 -11.08 2.14
CA ALA A 62 -0.31 -12.53 2.20
C ALA A 62 1.09 -13.05 2.59
N ASN A 63 1.48 -12.84 3.85
CA ASN A 63 2.84 -13.09 4.32
C ASN A 63 3.30 -14.54 4.21
N GLU A 64 2.41 -15.50 4.44
CA GLU A 64 2.73 -16.94 4.32
C GLU A 64 2.99 -17.32 2.86
N LEU A 65 2.12 -16.87 1.95
CA LEU A 65 2.27 -17.07 0.52
C LEU A 65 3.56 -16.42 -0.01
N PHE A 66 3.88 -15.22 0.47
CA PHE A 66 5.15 -14.55 0.19
C PHE A 66 6.35 -15.38 0.63
N LYS A 67 6.35 -15.92 1.84
CA LYS A 67 7.47 -16.70 2.39
C LYS A 67 7.68 -17.99 1.61
N LEU A 68 6.61 -18.72 1.29
CA LEU A 68 6.67 -19.93 0.47
C LEU A 68 7.26 -19.62 -0.90
N ALA A 69 6.72 -18.61 -1.59
CA ALA A 69 7.19 -18.22 -2.91
C ALA A 69 8.66 -17.73 -2.90
N ASP A 70 9.07 -16.97 -1.88
CA ASP A 70 10.46 -16.51 -1.73
C ASP A 70 11.42 -17.67 -1.47
N HIS A 71 11.05 -18.60 -0.59
CA HIS A 71 11.84 -19.81 -0.31
C HIS A 71 12.06 -20.65 -1.58
N MET A 72 10.98 -20.96 -2.30
CA MET A 72 11.01 -21.75 -3.52
C MET A 72 11.81 -21.07 -4.64
N ASN A 73 11.64 -19.74 -4.80
CA ASN A 73 12.36 -18.99 -5.82
C ASN A 73 13.87 -18.84 -5.50
N LYS A 74 14.25 -18.68 -4.22
CA LYS A 74 15.67 -18.59 -3.81
C LYS A 74 16.39 -19.92 -3.94
N ASN A 75 15.75 -20.99 -3.48
CA ASN A 75 16.36 -22.32 -3.43
C ASN A 75 16.09 -23.15 -4.70
N LYS A 76 15.36 -22.60 -5.68
CA LYS A 76 14.97 -23.26 -6.93
C LYS A 76 14.41 -24.66 -6.68
N THR A 77 13.47 -24.75 -5.74
CA THR A 77 12.88 -26.01 -5.29
C THR A 77 11.36 -25.99 -5.43
N ARG A 78 10.80 -27.17 -5.76
CA ARG A 78 9.35 -27.43 -5.84
C ARG A 78 8.81 -28.20 -4.62
N LYS A 79 9.64 -28.45 -3.60
CA LYS A 79 9.31 -29.31 -2.46
C LYS A 79 7.99 -28.94 -1.76
N ASP A 80 7.66 -27.65 -1.73
CA ASP A 80 6.49 -27.12 -1.04
C ASP A 80 5.38 -26.69 -2.01
N GLU A 81 5.36 -27.19 -3.26
CA GLU A 81 4.40 -26.74 -4.29
C GLU A 81 2.94 -27.03 -3.95
N ILE A 82 2.66 -28.16 -3.28
CA ILE A 82 1.33 -28.50 -2.78
C ILE A 82 0.90 -27.47 -1.73
N LEU A 83 1.79 -27.17 -0.79
CA LEU A 83 1.53 -26.19 0.26
C LEU A 83 1.36 -24.78 -0.32
N LEU A 84 2.12 -24.42 -1.35
CA LEU A 84 1.96 -23.18 -2.10
C LEU A 84 0.57 -23.09 -2.73
N GLN A 85 0.13 -24.14 -3.43
CA GLN A 85 -1.19 -24.20 -4.07
C GLN A 85 -2.31 -24.09 -3.03
N GLU A 86 -2.23 -24.83 -1.93
CA GLU A 86 -3.23 -24.76 -0.87
C GLU A 86 -3.30 -23.38 -0.21
N THR A 87 -2.13 -22.75 0.01
CA THR A 87 -2.04 -21.42 0.60
C THR A 87 -2.63 -20.37 -0.35
N LEU A 88 -2.36 -20.48 -1.65
CA LEU A 88 -2.98 -19.64 -2.67
C LEU A 88 -4.50 -19.74 -2.63
N LEU A 89 -5.05 -20.97 -2.60
CA LEU A 89 -6.50 -21.18 -2.56
C LEU A 89 -7.14 -20.57 -1.30
N LYS A 90 -6.47 -20.67 -0.14
CA LYS A 90 -6.91 -20.04 1.11
C LYS A 90 -6.91 -18.50 1.00
N VAL A 91 -5.88 -17.92 0.39
CA VAL A 91 -5.80 -16.48 0.13
C VAL A 91 -6.91 -16.04 -0.83
N LEU A 92 -7.11 -16.72 -1.95
CA LEU A 92 -8.18 -16.43 -2.91
C LEU A 92 -9.57 -16.48 -2.27
N LYS A 93 -9.82 -17.50 -1.43
CA LYS A 93 -11.05 -17.60 -0.66
C LYS A 93 -11.26 -16.40 0.27
N GLU A 94 -10.22 -15.95 0.96
CA GLU A 94 -10.33 -14.73 1.78
C GLU A 94 -10.60 -13.49 0.96
N ILE A 95 -10.04 -13.39 -0.26
CA ILE A 95 -10.34 -12.29 -1.20
C ILE A 95 -11.81 -12.33 -1.62
N ASP A 96 -12.37 -13.50 -1.89
CA ASP A 96 -13.79 -13.65 -2.25
C ASP A 96 -14.73 -13.29 -1.10
N GLU A 97 -14.32 -13.60 0.13
CA GLU A 97 -15.06 -13.23 1.35
C GLU A 97 -14.87 -11.76 1.76
N LEU A 98 -13.93 -11.02 1.14
CA LEU A 98 -13.81 -9.59 1.38
C LEU A 98 -15.00 -8.90 0.73
N SER A 99 -15.97 -8.53 1.55
CA SER A 99 -16.99 -7.56 1.19
C SER A 99 -16.29 -6.27 0.74
N PHE A 100 -16.33 -5.98 -0.57
CA PHE A 100 -15.91 -4.68 -1.09
C PHE A 100 -16.85 -3.55 -0.65
N ILE A 101 -18.00 -3.89 -0.04
CA ILE A 101 -18.90 -2.95 0.64
C ILE A 101 -18.20 -2.37 1.89
N ASP A 102 -17.32 -3.12 2.56
CA ASP A 102 -16.44 -2.63 3.64
C ASP A 102 -15.20 -1.85 3.15
N ILE A 103 -15.03 -1.76 1.84
CA ILE A 103 -13.97 -0.98 1.17
C ILE A 103 -14.56 0.35 0.64
N ASN A 104 -15.85 0.38 0.34
CA ASN A 104 -16.59 1.61 0.00
C ASN A 104 -17.05 2.40 1.24
N ASN A 105 -17.17 1.78 2.43
CA ASN A 105 -17.50 2.50 3.67
C ASN A 105 -16.33 3.29 4.30
N THR A 106 -15.19 3.34 3.61
CA THR A 106 -14.19 4.39 3.80
C THR A 106 -13.74 4.91 2.45
N THR A 107 -14.66 5.51 1.70
CA THR A 107 -14.38 6.74 0.94
C THR A 107 -15.68 7.29 0.32
N ASN A 108 -16.33 8.17 1.07
CA ASN A 108 -16.77 9.41 0.46
C ASN A 108 -15.87 10.52 1.01
N THR A 109 -14.66 10.66 0.46
CA THR A 109 -13.98 11.97 0.45
C THR A 109 -14.58 12.85 -0.66
N THR A 110 -15.89 12.76 -0.88
CA THR A 110 -16.69 13.81 -1.49
C THR A 110 -17.19 14.69 -0.34
N GLY A 111 -16.39 15.70 0.02
CA GLY A 111 -16.79 16.74 0.97
C GLY A 111 -16.10 16.75 2.33
N GLU A 112 -14.97 16.05 2.53
CA GLU A 112 -14.22 16.22 3.77
C GLU A 112 -13.51 17.57 3.79
N THR A 113 -13.98 18.43 4.68
CA THR A 113 -13.23 19.55 5.22
C THR A 113 -11.93 19.00 5.83
N TYR A 114 -10.86 18.89 5.03
CA TYR A 114 -9.55 18.50 5.55
C TYR A 114 -9.22 19.42 6.72
N SER A 115 -9.07 18.86 7.92
CA SER A 115 -8.58 19.65 9.03
C SER A 115 -7.12 19.99 8.76
N LYS A 116 -6.69 21.20 9.13
CA LYS A 116 -5.30 21.65 8.95
C LYS A 116 -4.30 20.65 9.54
N LYS A 117 -4.66 20.06 10.68
CA LYS A 117 -3.85 19.06 11.38
C LYS A 117 -3.60 17.80 10.51
N ALA A 118 -4.61 17.31 9.82
CA ALA A 118 -4.48 16.15 8.94
C ALA A 118 -3.50 16.43 7.78
N LEU A 119 -3.59 17.61 7.16
CA LEU A 119 -2.67 18.00 6.10
C LEU A 119 -1.22 18.13 6.62
N ILE A 120 -1.03 18.67 7.82
CA ILE A 120 0.29 18.76 8.45
C ILE A 120 0.89 17.37 8.73
N GLU A 121 0.08 16.42 9.19
CA GLU A 121 0.51 15.02 9.39
C GLU A 121 0.86 14.34 8.06
N GLU A 122 0.12 14.58 6.98
CA GLU A 122 0.46 14.09 5.64
C GLU A 122 1.82 14.63 5.15
N ILE A 123 2.07 15.94 5.34
CA ILE A 123 3.35 16.59 4.99
C ILE A 123 4.49 15.98 5.77
N LEU A 124 4.34 15.80 7.09
CA LEU A 124 5.35 15.17 7.94
C LEU A 124 5.67 13.74 7.48
N ASN A 125 4.64 12.92 7.23
CA ASN A 125 4.82 11.56 6.76
C ASN A 125 5.47 11.48 5.37
N GLY A 126 5.11 12.40 4.47
CA GLY A 126 5.75 12.54 3.17
C GLY A 126 7.23 12.91 3.28
N ALA A 127 7.57 13.81 4.20
CA ALA A 127 8.93 14.27 4.43
C ALA A 127 9.81 13.20 5.09
N ILE A 128 9.31 12.48 6.10
CA ILE A 128 10.02 11.34 6.72
C ILE A 128 10.40 10.30 5.67
N LYS A 129 9.54 10.08 4.68
CA LYS A 129 9.74 9.12 3.59
C LYS A 129 10.49 9.69 2.37
N ASN A 130 10.90 10.97 2.39
CA ASN A 130 11.49 11.68 1.25
C ASN A 130 10.67 11.58 -0.05
N ARG A 131 9.34 11.81 0.04
CA ARG A 131 8.43 11.68 -1.10
C ARG A 131 7.85 13.05 -1.50
N PRO A 132 8.44 13.75 -2.49
CA PRO A 132 8.08 15.12 -2.84
C PRO A 132 6.58 15.33 -3.08
N LYS A 133 5.95 14.52 -3.94
CA LYS A 133 4.52 14.63 -4.26
C LYS A 133 3.61 14.49 -3.04
N LYS A 134 4.00 13.65 -2.07
CA LYS A 134 3.25 13.44 -0.81
C LYS A 134 3.44 14.57 0.20
N VAL A 135 4.34 15.51 -0.07
CA VAL A 135 4.53 16.75 0.68
C VAL A 135 3.92 17.94 -0.07
N GLU A 136 4.09 17.99 -1.40
CA GLU A 136 3.59 19.05 -2.27
C GLU A 136 2.05 19.08 -2.32
N GLU A 137 1.40 17.94 -2.57
CA GLU A 137 -0.08 17.91 -2.72
C GLU A 137 -0.82 18.40 -1.46
N PRO A 138 -0.48 17.96 -0.23
CA PRO A 138 -1.14 18.47 0.97
C PRO A 138 -0.76 19.91 1.30
N LEU A 139 0.46 20.34 0.96
CA LEU A 139 0.90 21.72 1.15
C LEU A 139 0.15 22.70 0.23
N GLU A 140 -0.10 22.32 -1.02
CA GLU A 140 -0.94 23.12 -1.93
C GLU A 140 -2.38 23.23 -1.42
N LYS A 141 -2.94 22.15 -0.86
CA LYS A 141 -4.25 22.20 -0.19
C LYS A 141 -4.25 23.15 1.00
N LEU A 142 -3.20 23.16 1.84
CA LEU A 142 -3.07 24.12 2.93
C LEU A 142 -3.02 25.56 2.43
N LYS A 143 -2.25 25.85 1.37
CA LYS A 143 -2.14 27.20 0.78
C LYS A 143 -3.49 27.76 0.31
N GLN A 144 -4.38 26.89 -0.15
CA GLN A 144 -5.70 27.28 -0.64
C GLN A 144 -6.73 27.54 0.48
N MET A 145 -6.40 27.24 1.75
CA MET A 145 -7.30 27.46 2.88
C MET A 145 -7.39 28.95 3.24
N GLN A 146 -8.62 29.47 3.31
CA GLN A 146 -8.87 30.87 3.63
C GLN A 146 -8.72 31.21 5.13
N ASN A 147 -8.83 30.22 6.01
CA ASN A 147 -8.90 30.38 7.47
C ASN A 147 -7.56 30.17 8.20
N LEU A 148 -6.41 30.36 7.52
CA LEU A 148 -5.10 30.24 8.17
C LEU A 148 -4.79 31.43 9.09
N THR A 149 -4.33 31.16 10.31
CA THR A 149 -3.76 32.16 11.22
C THR A 149 -2.44 32.71 10.67
N LYS A 150 -1.94 33.82 11.23
CA LYS A 150 -0.64 34.37 10.83
C LYS A 150 0.51 33.38 11.05
N GLU A 151 0.46 32.62 12.14
CA GLU A 151 1.45 31.60 12.46
C GLU A 151 1.41 30.43 11.47
N GLU A 152 0.21 29.99 11.11
CA GLU A 152 0.03 28.91 10.13
C GLU A 152 0.46 29.35 8.72
N LYS A 153 0.20 30.60 8.32
CA LYS A 153 0.71 31.15 7.04
C LYS A 153 2.24 31.18 7.02
N LEU A 154 2.85 31.54 8.15
CA LEU A 154 4.31 31.53 8.28
C LEU A 154 4.85 30.10 8.20
N LEU A 155 4.19 29.13 8.85
CA LEU A 155 4.53 27.72 8.76
C LEU A 155 4.47 27.22 7.31
N VAL A 156 3.36 27.45 6.62
CA VAL A 156 3.18 27.07 5.19
C VAL A 156 4.26 27.70 4.31
N SER A 157 4.63 28.96 4.54
CA SER A 157 5.71 29.62 3.80
C SER A 157 7.08 29.00 4.05
N LYS A 158 7.38 28.61 5.30
CA LYS A 158 8.63 27.89 5.63
C LYS A 158 8.66 26.54 4.92
N LEU A 159 7.59 25.76 5.02
CA LEU A 159 7.47 24.46 4.35
C LEU A 159 7.61 24.58 2.82
N ASP A 160 7.01 25.62 2.21
CA ASP A 160 7.13 25.90 0.77
C ASP A 160 8.56 26.17 0.31
N LYS A 161 9.36 26.85 1.12
CA LYS A 161 10.78 27.08 0.81
C LYS A 161 11.58 25.79 0.86
N GLU A 162 11.35 24.98 1.89
CA GLU A 162 12.10 23.75 2.08
C GLU A 162 11.75 22.68 1.04
N ILE A 163 10.48 22.58 0.62
CA ILE A 163 10.08 21.61 -0.42
C ILE A 163 10.67 21.95 -1.79
N LYS A 164 10.78 23.24 -2.13
CA LYS A 164 11.40 23.71 -3.39
C LYS A 164 12.88 23.31 -3.53
N VAL A 165 13.57 23.14 -2.41
CA VAL A 165 14.97 22.69 -2.36
C VAL A 165 15.11 21.23 -1.91
N TYR A 166 14.01 20.47 -1.88
CA TYR A 166 13.96 19.07 -1.45
C TYR A 166 14.56 18.80 -0.06
N ASN A 167 14.52 19.79 0.85
CA ASN A 167 15.11 19.69 2.18
C ASN A 167 14.14 19.03 3.17
N PHE A 168 13.83 17.76 2.93
CA PHE A 168 12.87 16.98 3.72
C PHE A 168 13.28 16.85 5.19
N ARG A 169 14.59 16.80 5.48
CA ARG A 169 15.10 16.77 6.85
C ARG A 169 14.68 17.99 7.65
N ASN A 170 14.76 19.18 7.04
CA ASN A 170 14.35 20.41 7.71
C ASN A 170 12.82 20.52 7.81
N ILE A 171 12.08 20.00 6.83
CA ILE A 171 10.61 19.87 6.92
C ILE A 171 10.21 19.04 8.14
N VAL A 172 10.87 17.90 8.38
CA VAL A 172 10.63 17.08 9.58
C VAL A 172 10.93 17.86 10.85
N ASN A 173 12.06 18.59 10.92
CA ASN A 173 12.42 19.39 12.09
C ASN A 173 11.44 20.54 12.38
N ILE A 174 10.82 21.12 11.35
CA ILE A 174 9.83 22.20 11.49
C ILE A 174 8.52 21.66 12.07
N LEU A 175 8.22 20.38 11.82
CA LEU A 175 6.92 19.75 12.12
C LEU A 175 6.95 18.79 13.31
N SER A 176 8.14 18.42 13.81
CA SER A 176 8.34 17.57 14.99
C SER A 176 8.43 18.42 16.26
#